data_AF-A0A8H3XE82-F1
#
_entry.id   AF-A0A8H3XE82-F1
#
_cell.length_a   1.000
_cell.length_b   1.000
_cell.length_c   1.000
_cell.angle_alpha   90.00
_cell.angle_beta   90.00
_cell.angle_gamma   90.00
#
_symmetry.space_group_name_H-M   'P 1'
#
loop_
_entity.id
_entity.type
_entity.pdbx_description
1 polymer ?
#
loop_
_entity_poly.entity_id
_entity_poly.type
_entity_poly.pdbx_seq_one_letter_code
_entity_poly.pdbx_strand_id
1 'polypeptide(L)'
;MKFYLVELLIFITAKDNADKASALQAKFASFNTSTPCKNGDQACINGAFAQCVGDNNWVLQKCSGGTTCEVLPLVNKPGTSIACDSKTDADARIQAAKNACK
;
A
#
# COMPACT_ATOMS: atom_id res chain seq x y z
N MET A 1 16.25 -30.01 -4.88
CA MET A 1 16.99 -28.74 -4.81
C MET A 1 16.28 -27.63 -5.61
N LYS A 2 15.03 -27.29 -5.26
CA LYS A 2 14.18 -26.29 -5.94
C LYS A 2 13.53 -25.30 -4.96
N PHE A 3 13.80 -25.44 -3.67
CA PHE A 3 13.23 -24.65 -2.57
C PHE A 3 14.02 -23.34 -2.29
N TYR A 4 15.35 -23.34 -2.47
CA TYR A 4 16.17 -22.16 -2.18
C TYR A 4 15.97 -20.96 -3.13
N LEU A 5 15.63 -21.18 -4.42
CA LEU A 5 15.36 -20.05 -5.33
C LEU A 5 14.03 -19.34 -5.02
N VAL A 6 13.03 -20.06 -4.53
CA VAL A 6 11.72 -19.48 -4.20
C VAL A 6 11.83 -18.60 -2.97
N GLU A 7 12.54 -19.06 -1.92
CA GLU A 7 12.79 -18.25 -0.72
C GLU A 7 13.62 -16.99 -1.06
N LEU A 8 14.70 -17.12 -1.83
CA LEU A 8 15.55 -15.98 -2.21
C LEU A 8 14.82 -14.93 -3.04
N LEU A 9 13.92 -15.35 -3.94
CA LEU A 9 13.06 -14.44 -4.72
C LEU A 9 12.02 -13.74 -3.83
N ILE A 10 11.42 -14.46 -2.87
CA ILE A 10 10.45 -13.88 -1.93
C ILE A 10 11.11 -12.76 -1.11
N PHE A 11 12.33 -12.98 -0.62
CA PHE A 11 13.05 -11.97 0.17
C PHE A 11 13.37 -10.70 -0.62
N ILE A 12 13.83 -10.82 -1.87
CA ILE A 12 14.08 -9.64 -2.74
C ILE A 12 12.76 -8.88 -3.01
N THR A 13 11.66 -9.60 -3.24
CA THR A 13 10.36 -8.97 -3.50
C THR A 13 9.80 -8.21 -2.31
N ALA A 14 10.10 -8.62 -1.08
CA ALA A 14 9.60 -7.95 0.12
C ALA A 14 10.13 -6.52 0.25
N LYS A 15 11.42 -6.30 0.00
CA LYS A 15 12.01 -4.96 0.00
C LYS A 15 11.44 -4.08 -1.12
N ASP A 16 11.34 -4.62 -2.33
CA ASP A 16 10.75 -3.87 -3.45
C ASP A 16 9.30 -3.46 -3.16
N ASN A 17 8.53 -4.33 -2.51
CA ASN A 17 7.17 -4.05 -2.09
C ASN A 17 7.13 -2.94 -1.02
N ALA A 18 8.08 -2.94 -0.09
CA ALA A 18 8.19 -1.89 0.93
C ALA A 18 8.53 -0.54 0.32
N ASP A 19 9.46 -0.51 -0.64
CA ASP A 19 9.86 0.72 -1.34
C ASP A 19 8.69 1.26 -2.19
N LYS A 20 7.95 0.37 -2.89
CA LYS A 20 6.71 0.73 -3.60
C LYS A 20 5.62 1.26 -2.66
N ALA A 21 5.42 0.62 -1.50
CA ALA A 21 4.42 1.04 -0.52
C ALA A 21 4.72 2.44 0.00
N SER A 22 5.97 2.68 0.41
CA SER A 22 6.44 4.00 0.86
C SER A 22 6.26 5.08 -0.22
N ALA A 23 6.60 4.77 -1.48
CA ALA A 23 6.43 5.70 -2.60
C ALA A 23 4.95 6.02 -2.88
N LEU A 24 4.06 5.02 -2.78
CA LEU A 24 2.62 5.22 -2.96
C LEU A 24 1.99 6.02 -1.81
N GLN A 25 2.38 5.78 -0.55
CA GLN A 25 1.95 6.63 0.58
C GLN A 25 2.35 8.09 0.34
N ALA A 26 3.61 8.34 -0.06
CA ALA A 26 4.08 9.69 -0.36
C ALA A 26 3.32 10.33 -1.53
N LYS A 27 3.03 9.56 -2.59
CA LYS A 27 2.20 10.02 -3.72
C LYS A 27 0.80 10.41 -3.26
N PHE A 28 0.13 9.55 -2.50
CA PHE A 28 -1.23 9.76 -2.01
C PHE A 28 -1.35 10.90 -0.99
N ALA A 29 -0.27 11.27 -0.29
CA ALA A 29 -0.25 12.46 0.56
C ALA A 29 -0.55 13.77 -0.20
N SER A 30 -0.34 13.80 -1.53
CA SER A 30 -0.68 14.93 -2.40
C SER A 30 -2.06 14.84 -3.05
N PHE A 31 -2.79 13.73 -2.85
CA PHE A 31 -4.07 13.49 -3.51
C PHE A 31 -5.20 14.15 -2.73
N ASN A 32 -6.19 14.64 -3.47
CA ASN A 32 -7.47 15.09 -2.95
C ASN A 32 -8.60 14.60 -3.88
N THR A 33 -9.85 14.92 -3.56
CA THR A 33 -11.01 14.47 -4.33
C THR A 33 -11.07 15.03 -5.75
N SER A 34 -10.27 16.06 -6.08
CA SER A 34 -10.15 16.62 -7.42
C SER A 34 -8.96 16.06 -8.21
N THR A 35 -8.14 15.20 -7.61
CA THR A 35 -7.05 14.52 -8.32
C THR A 35 -7.63 13.64 -9.43
N PRO A 36 -7.19 13.76 -10.69
CA PRO A 36 -7.71 12.94 -11.77
C PRO A 36 -7.56 11.44 -11.51
N CYS A 37 -8.56 10.65 -11.89
CA CYS A 37 -8.58 9.19 -11.71
C CYS A 37 -9.40 8.49 -12.78
N LYS A 38 -9.11 7.21 -12.99
CA LYS A 38 -9.87 6.33 -13.88
C LYS A 38 -10.67 5.31 -13.09
N ASN A 39 -11.75 4.83 -13.68
CA ASN A 39 -12.60 3.84 -13.04
C ASN A 39 -11.80 2.63 -12.53
N GLY A 40 -11.93 2.32 -11.24
CA GLY A 40 -11.23 1.25 -10.57
C GLY A 40 -9.90 1.64 -9.92
N ASP A 41 -9.38 2.85 -10.16
CA ASP A 41 -8.23 3.36 -9.41
C ASP A 41 -8.54 3.40 -7.92
N GLN A 42 -7.53 3.12 -7.10
CA GLN A 42 -7.63 3.15 -5.64
C GLN A 42 -6.53 4.03 -5.05
N ALA A 43 -6.85 4.74 -3.98
CA ALA A 43 -5.91 5.63 -3.30
C ALA A 43 -6.24 5.75 -1.81
N CYS A 44 -5.32 6.35 -1.07
CA CYS A 44 -5.62 6.93 0.23
C CYS A 44 -5.80 8.43 0.06
N ILE A 45 -6.98 8.96 0.40
CA ILE A 45 -7.26 10.40 0.32
C ILE A 45 -7.73 10.86 1.68
N ASN A 46 -7.00 11.81 2.29
CA ASN A 46 -7.29 12.33 3.64
C ASN A 46 -7.47 11.23 4.70
N GLY A 47 -6.68 10.15 4.60
CA GLY A 47 -6.76 9.00 5.52
C GLY A 47 -7.96 8.07 5.30
N ALA A 48 -8.81 8.33 4.30
CA ALA A 48 -9.88 7.43 3.89
C ALA A 48 -9.43 6.56 2.71
N PHE A 49 -9.99 5.35 2.64
CA PHE A 49 -9.90 4.53 1.44
C PHE A 49 -10.71 5.20 0.33
N ALA A 50 -10.13 5.41 -0.84
CA ALA A 50 -10.79 6.01 -1.97
C ALA A 50 -10.78 5.04 -3.15
N GLN A 51 -11.93 4.86 -3.80
CA GLN A 51 -12.07 4.17 -5.07
C GLN A 51 -12.68 5.10 -6.10
N CYS A 52 -12.07 5.17 -7.28
CA CYS A 52 -12.61 5.94 -8.39
C CYS A 52 -13.73 5.14 -9.07
N VAL A 53 -14.93 5.72 -9.15
CA VAL A 53 -16.11 5.12 -9.79
C VAL A 53 -16.52 5.99 -10.97
N GLY A 54 -16.24 5.52 -12.19
CA GLY A 54 -16.21 6.35 -13.39
C GLY A 54 -14.90 7.13 -13.52
N ASP A 55 -14.89 8.21 -14.30
CA ASP A 55 -13.72 9.08 -14.47
C ASP A 55 -13.77 10.28 -13.53
N ASN A 56 -12.65 10.56 -12.86
CA ASN A 56 -12.45 11.70 -11.97
C ASN A 56 -13.47 11.82 -10.81
N ASN A 57 -13.99 10.68 -10.36
CA ASN A 57 -14.99 10.63 -9.28
C ASN A 57 -14.55 9.68 -8.17
N TRP A 58 -13.91 10.23 -7.14
CA TRP A 58 -13.49 9.49 -5.96
C TRP A 58 -14.63 9.28 -4.97
N VAL A 59 -14.92 8.01 -4.67
CA VAL A 59 -15.81 7.62 -3.57
C VAL A 59 -14.93 7.27 -2.36
N LEU A 60 -15.11 8.02 -1.27
CA LEU A 60 -14.32 7.86 -0.04
C LEU A 60 -15.09 7.04 0.99
N GLN A 61 -14.43 6.01 1.53
CA GLN A 61 -14.87 5.24 2.67
C GLN A 61 -13.89 5.46 3.83
N LYS A 62 -14.40 6.05 4.92
CA LYS A 62 -13.61 6.25 6.13
C LYS A 62 -13.25 4.90 6.75
N CYS A 63 -12.02 4.81 7.24
CA CYS A 63 -11.57 3.68 8.04
C CYS A 63 -12.23 3.69 9.42
N SER A 64 -12.43 2.50 10.01
CA SER A 64 -13.00 2.35 11.35
C SER A 64 -12.04 2.85 12.44
N GLY A 65 -12.58 3.10 13.64
CA GLY A 65 -11.89 3.79 14.75
C GLY A 65 -10.42 3.43 14.95
N GLY A 66 -9.57 4.45 15.05
CA GLY A 66 -8.14 4.35 15.31
C GLY A 66 -7.27 3.98 14.10
N THR A 67 -7.89 3.64 12.96
CA THR A 67 -7.17 3.29 11.72
C THR A 67 -7.28 4.38 10.66
N THR A 68 -6.32 4.40 9.76
CA THR A 68 -6.26 5.27 8.58
C THR A 68 -5.95 4.42 7.36
N CYS A 69 -6.24 4.94 6.18
CA CYS A 69 -5.84 4.30 4.93
C CYS A 69 -4.32 4.33 4.81
N GLU A 70 -3.73 3.15 4.68
CA GLU A 70 -2.30 2.93 4.54
C GLU A 70 -2.02 2.05 3.31
N VAL A 71 -0.80 2.18 2.77
CA VAL A 71 -0.32 1.27 1.72
C VAL A 71 0.66 0.29 2.36
N LEU A 72 0.34 -0.99 2.28
CA LEU A 72 1.10 -2.07 2.90
C LEU A 72 1.86 -2.87 1.84
N PRO A 73 3.10 -3.31 2.14
CA PRO A 73 3.81 -4.26 1.28
C PRO A 73 3.14 -5.63 1.32
N LEU A 74 3.02 -6.29 0.17
CA LEU A 74 2.58 -7.68 0.13
C LEU A 74 3.73 -8.61 0.57
N VAL A 75 3.39 -9.64 1.34
CA VAL A 75 4.38 -10.54 1.98
C VAL A 75 4.68 -11.81 1.19
N ASN A 76 3.72 -12.29 0.40
CA ASN A 76 3.81 -13.59 -0.31
C ASN A 76 3.83 -13.45 -1.83
N LYS A 77 3.76 -12.22 -2.35
CA LYS A 77 3.77 -11.94 -3.79
C LYS A 77 4.24 -10.51 -4.07
N PRO A 78 4.70 -10.20 -5.28
CA PRO A 78 5.03 -8.83 -5.66
C PRO A 78 3.81 -7.90 -5.59
N GLY A 79 4.04 -6.66 -5.15
CA GLY A 79 3.06 -5.59 -5.11
C GLY A 79 2.78 -5.02 -3.71
N THR A 80 1.75 -4.19 -3.66
CA THR A 80 1.26 -3.54 -2.45
C THR A 80 -0.24 -3.73 -2.33
N SER A 81 -0.79 -3.45 -1.15
CA SER A 81 -2.23 -3.39 -0.91
C SER A 81 -2.59 -2.11 -0.18
N ILE A 82 -3.75 -1.55 -0.48
CA ILE A 82 -4.32 -0.45 0.30
C ILE A 82 -5.26 -1.05 1.34
N ALA A 83 -5.11 -0.67 2.61
CA ALA A 83 -5.93 -1.18 3.70
C ALA A 83 -6.11 -0.13 4.79
N CYS A 84 -7.15 -0.28 5.61
CA CYS A 84 -7.28 0.45 6.86
C CYS A 84 -6.41 -0.24 7.92
N ASP A 85 -5.40 0.46 8.42
CA ASP A 85 -4.52 -0.02 9.49
C ASP A 85 -4.11 1.14 10.40
N SER A 86 -3.46 0.87 11.52
CA SER A 86 -2.82 1.93 12.31
C SER A 86 -1.54 2.39 11.60
N LYS A 87 -1.21 3.68 11.72
CA LYS A 87 0.05 4.24 11.21
C LYS A 87 1.26 3.47 11.73
N THR A 88 1.23 3.12 13.02
CA THR A 88 2.28 2.38 13.71
C THR A 88 2.46 0.97 13.14
N ASP A 89 1.38 0.24 12.90
CA ASP A 89 1.45 -1.10 12.32
C ASP A 89 1.90 -1.07 10.85
N ALA A 90 1.43 -0.10 10.07
CA ALA A 90 1.87 0.09 8.70
C ALA A 90 3.38 0.36 8.62
N ASP A 91 3.89 1.25 9.46
CA ASP A 91 5.32 1.56 9.54
C ASP A 91 6.14 0.34 9.98
N ALA A 92 5.66 -0.42 10.97
CA ALA A 92 6.30 -1.66 11.41
C ALA A 92 6.38 -2.71 10.28
N ARG A 93 5.30 -2.89 9.51
CA ARG A 93 5.26 -3.81 8.36
C ARG A 93 6.23 -3.39 7.26
N ILE A 94 6.31 -2.09 6.95
CA ILE A 94 7.27 -1.55 5.98
C ILE A 94 8.70 -1.80 6.45
N GLN A 95 9.00 -1.54 7.72
CA GLN A 95 10.32 -1.75 8.27
C GLN A 95 10.71 -3.24 8.29
N ALA A 96 9.78 -4.13 8.63
CA ALA A 96 9.99 -5.57 8.57
C ALA A 96 10.28 -6.03 7.14
N ALA A 97 9.49 -5.58 6.16
CA ALA A 97 9.68 -5.93 4.75
C ALA A 97 11.01 -5.40 4.18
N LYS A 98 11.47 -4.20 4.57
CA LYS A 98 12.81 -3.69 4.24
C LYS A 98 13.94 -4.54 4.82
N ASN A 99 13.73 -5.06 6.04
CA ASN A 99 14.72 -5.88 6.75
C ASN A 99 14.73 -7.35 6.31
N ALA A 100 13.74 -7.79 5.53
CA ALA A 100 13.65 -9.18 5.06
C ALA A 100 14.74 -9.56 4.04
N CYS A 101 15.50 -8.61 3.49
CA CYS A 101 16.65 -8.87 2.63
C CYS A 101 17.99 -9.05 3.37
N LYS A 102 17.98 -9.26 4.69
CA LYS A 102 19.19 -9.47 5.50
C LYS A 102 19.54 -10.94 5.64
#